data_AF-A0A2V6HB42-F1
#
_entry.id   AF-A0A2V6HB42-F1
#
_cell.length_a   1.000
_cell.length_b   1.000
_cell.length_c   1.000
_cell.angle_alpha   90.00
_cell.angle_beta   90.00
_cell.angle_gamma   90.00
#
_symmetry.space_group_name_H-M   'P 1'
#
loop_
_entity.id
_entity.type
_entity.pdbx_description
1 polymer ?
#
loop_
_entity_poly.entity_id
_entity_poly.type
_entity_poly.pdbx_seq_one_letter_code
_entity_poly.pdbx_strand_id
1 'polypeptide(L)'
;MTKCDISFPLPLPDDPRKWQGWSNYRSPNLYERLCLDPHANPSNELIEEHCRELMRWWQKKLPLKNQPSNPLAQLLRSGLEESSRYLTEARLELLDLDRRRVLDEELAAQDHEAAATEFRKYLDFAVASGVLTADEEKNLLRFGAERALTEAEMSSMIEEALHQSGAQRPTAPPLVATNIAEAPAKTSSANPQEEFLNLLRLSNLDSFSISDDHRDTFIDMAENLGLDPGEAEDLVDLYLEEADEKAFANPPGATPRVDGKSVAAPAPVEEKSSPEKIERNADLERSRFGNFTNTLGGMMIFVPSGE
;
A
#
# COMPACT_ATOMS: atom_id res chain seq x y z
N MET A 1 -15.98 11.86 0.34
CA MET A 1 -16.15 13.09 -0.47
C MET A 1 -15.13 13.07 -1.59
N THR A 2 -15.53 13.32 -2.84
CA THR A 2 -14.59 13.45 -3.97
C THR A 2 -13.64 14.60 -3.67
N LYS A 3 -12.32 14.35 -3.64
CA LYS A 3 -11.30 15.40 -3.62
C LYS A 3 -11.64 16.36 -4.75
N CYS A 4 -12.15 17.54 -4.42
CA CYS A 4 -12.25 18.61 -5.39
C CYS A 4 -10.80 18.92 -5.78
N ASP A 5 -10.47 18.78 -7.06
CA ASP A 5 -9.24 19.38 -7.57
C ASP A 5 -9.39 20.91 -7.43
N ILE A 6 -8.90 21.44 -6.31
CA ILE A 6 -8.97 22.87 -5.98
C ILE A 6 -7.87 23.57 -6.77
N SER A 7 -8.10 23.71 -8.08
CA SER A 7 -7.28 24.54 -8.95
C SER A 7 -7.93 25.92 -9.08
N PHE A 8 -7.24 26.97 -8.62
CA PHE A 8 -7.65 28.36 -8.79
C PHE A 8 -6.86 29.02 -9.93
N PRO A 9 -7.42 29.11 -11.16
CA PRO A 9 -6.69 29.62 -12.30
C PRO A 9 -6.53 31.16 -12.23
N LEU A 10 -5.31 31.64 -12.47
CA LEU A 10 -5.01 33.07 -12.59
C LEU A 10 -4.46 33.36 -13.99
N PRO A 11 -5.17 34.13 -14.84
CA PRO A 11 -6.49 34.73 -14.62
C PRO A 11 -7.64 33.72 -14.71
N LEU A 12 -8.78 34.05 -14.08
CA LEU A 12 -10.00 33.23 -14.18
C LEU A 12 -10.50 33.17 -15.64
N PRO A 13 -10.75 31.96 -16.20
CA PRO A 13 -11.25 31.81 -17.56
C PRO A 13 -12.61 32.48 -17.76
N ASP A 14 -12.77 33.22 -18.85
CA ASP A 14 -14.05 33.86 -19.16
C ASP A 14 -15.17 32.87 -19.49
N ASP A 15 -14.81 31.72 -20.06
CA ASP A 15 -15.74 30.64 -20.39
C ASP A 15 -15.88 29.69 -19.19
N PRO A 16 -17.07 29.60 -18.56
CA PRO A 16 -17.31 28.68 -17.45
C PRO A 16 -17.09 27.20 -17.79
N ARG A 17 -17.05 26.83 -19.07
CA ARG A 17 -16.79 25.43 -19.45
C ARG A 17 -15.32 25.01 -19.29
N LYS A 18 -14.40 25.98 -19.17
CA LYS A 18 -12.96 25.73 -19.08
C LYS A 18 -12.47 25.48 -17.66
N TRP A 19 -13.32 25.69 -16.67
CA TRP A 19 -12.97 25.54 -15.26
C TRP A 19 -14.25 25.26 -14.47
N GLN A 20 -14.28 24.26 -13.59
CA GLN A 20 -15.51 23.88 -12.87
C GLN A 20 -15.72 24.65 -11.56
N GLY A 21 -14.66 25.29 -11.03
CA GLY A 21 -14.71 25.94 -9.72
C GLY A 21 -15.69 27.12 -9.62
N TRP A 22 -16.10 27.73 -10.74
CA TRP A 22 -17.15 28.76 -10.71
C TRP A 22 -18.46 28.24 -10.12
N SER A 23 -18.74 26.93 -10.22
CA SER A 23 -19.98 26.33 -9.73
C SER A 23 -19.98 26.08 -8.21
N ASN A 24 -18.82 26.19 -7.56
CA ASN A 24 -18.65 25.92 -6.14
C ASN A 24 -19.26 27.00 -5.23
N TYR A 25 -19.67 28.16 -5.78
CA TYR A 25 -20.27 29.26 -5.00
C TYR A 25 -21.43 28.82 -4.10
N ARG A 26 -22.10 27.70 -4.42
CA ARG A 26 -23.22 27.11 -3.67
C ARG A 26 -22.84 25.87 -2.84
N SER A 27 -21.55 25.55 -2.71
CA SER A 27 -21.10 24.39 -1.92
C SER A 27 -21.54 24.55 -0.46
N PRO A 28 -21.89 23.46 0.25
CA PRO A 28 -22.07 23.52 1.70
C PRO A 28 -20.77 23.90 2.43
N ASN A 29 -19.61 23.53 1.89
CA ASN A 29 -18.30 23.87 2.45
C ASN A 29 -17.90 25.30 2.04
N LEU A 30 -17.65 26.17 3.03
CA LEU A 30 -17.32 27.57 2.79
C LEU A 30 -15.96 27.76 2.10
N TYR A 31 -15.00 26.89 2.38
CA TYR A 31 -13.69 26.90 1.70
C TYR A 31 -13.83 26.61 0.21
N GLU A 32 -14.64 25.62 -0.14
CA GLU A 32 -14.90 25.26 -1.54
C GLU A 32 -15.57 26.41 -2.32
N ARG A 33 -16.47 27.18 -1.68
CA ARG A 33 -17.09 28.36 -2.31
C ARG A 33 -16.07 29.36 -2.80
N LEU A 34 -14.95 29.50 -2.06
CA LEU A 34 -13.83 30.36 -2.42
C LEU A 34 -12.72 29.62 -3.19
N CYS A 35 -12.95 28.35 -3.54
CA CYS A 35 -11.96 27.49 -4.16
C CYS A 35 -10.65 27.47 -3.37
N LEU A 36 -10.77 27.26 -2.05
CA LEU A 36 -9.67 27.12 -1.10
C LEU A 36 -9.67 25.71 -0.53
N ASP A 37 -8.48 25.24 -0.16
CA ASP A 37 -8.28 23.99 0.58
C ASP A 37 -8.25 24.31 2.09
N PRO A 38 -9.17 23.73 2.91
CA PRO A 38 -9.14 23.88 4.36
C PRO A 38 -7.79 23.45 4.96
N HIS A 39 -7.21 22.35 4.48
CA HIS A 39 -5.99 21.78 5.06
C HIS A 39 -4.73 22.59 4.74
N ALA A 40 -4.79 23.45 3.72
CA ALA A 40 -3.71 24.36 3.37
C ALA A 40 -3.61 25.56 4.32
N ASN A 41 -4.52 25.69 5.30
CA ASN A 41 -4.58 26.80 6.25
C ASN A 41 -4.47 28.18 5.56
N PRO A 42 -5.44 28.53 4.68
CA PRO A 42 -5.34 29.74 3.86
C PRO A 42 -5.26 31.00 4.73
N SER A 43 -4.42 31.95 4.34
CA SER A 43 -4.30 33.24 5.02
C SER A 43 -5.53 34.12 4.77
N ASN A 44 -5.76 35.09 5.65
CA ASN A 44 -6.86 36.06 5.49
C ASN A 44 -6.74 36.83 4.17
N GLU A 45 -5.51 37.17 3.77
CA GLU A 45 -5.24 37.84 2.49
C GLU A 45 -5.67 36.98 1.29
N LEU A 46 -5.36 35.68 1.33
CA LEU A 46 -5.72 34.73 0.28
C LEU A 46 -7.24 34.55 0.18
N ILE A 47 -7.92 34.47 1.34
CA ILE A 47 -9.39 34.42 1.43
C ILE A 47 -10.02 35.64 0.76
N GLU A 48 -9.52 36.83 1.09
CA GLU A 48 -10.00 38.07 0.49
C GLU A 48 -9.72 38.15 -1.01
N GLU A 49 -8.53 37.73 -1.44
CA GLU A 49 -8.12 37.74 -2.84
C GLU A 49 -9.01 36.83 -3.70
N HIS A 50 -9.18 35.56 -3.29
CA HIS A 50 -10.03 34.61 -4.00
C HIS A 50 -11.47 35.10 -4.06
N CYS A 51 -12.02 35.60 -2.94
CA CYS A 51 -13.37 36.18 -2.92
C CYS A 51 -13.48 37.36 -3.89
N ARG A 52 -12.47 38.24 -3.94
CA ARG A 52 -12.47 39.42 -4.82
C ARG A 52 -12.43 39.03 -6.29
N GLU A 53 -11.57 38.09 -6.66
CA GLU A 53 -11.47 37.60 -8.05
C GLU A 53 -12.75 36.90 -8.49
N LEU A 54 -13.33 36.05 -7.65
CA LEU A 54 -14.62 35.39 -7.91
C LEU A 54 -15.75 36.42 -8.07
N MET A 55 -15.83 37.41 -7.18
CA MET A 55 -16.83 38.48 -7.27
C MET A 55 -16.67 39.29 -8.55
N ARG A 56 -15.44 39.66 -8.93
CA ARG A 56 -15.17 40.35 -10.21
C ARG A 56 -15.61 39.50 -11.40
N TRP A 57 -15.32 38.20 -11.38
CA TRP A 57 -15.72 37.29 -12.43
C TRP A 57 -17.24 37.24 -12.58
N TRP A 58 -17.97 37.05 -11.49
CA TRP A 58 -19.45 37.03 -11.49
C TRP A 58 -20.06 38.37 -11.93
N GLN A 59 -19.48 39.50 -11.49
CA GLN A 59 -19.91 40.83 -11.91
C GLN A 59 -19.76 41.04 -13.43
N LYS A 60 -18.69 40.53 -14.05
CA LYS A 60 -18.52 40.57 -15.51
C LYS A 60 -19.61 39.78 -16.25
N LYS A 61 -20.20 38.77 -15.62
CA LYS A 61 -21.27 37.95 -16.21
C LYS A 61 -22.67 38.52 -15.97
N LEU A 62 -22.82 39.51 -15.09
CA LEU A 62 -24.11 40.12 -14.74
C LEU A 62 -24.93 40.63 -15.95
N PRO A 63 -24.32 41.23 -17.01
CA PRO A 63 -25.07 41.63 -18.20
C PRO A 63 -25.81 40.48 -18.91
N LEU A 64 -25.35 39.23 -18.74
CA LEU A 64 -26.00 38.04 -19.30
C LEU A 64 -27.39 37.79 -18.71
N LYS A 65 -27.70 38.35 -17.54
CA LYS A 65 -29.01 38.23 -16.89
C LYS A 65 -30.16 38.69 -17.80
N ASN A 66 -29.91 39.70 -18.63
CA ASN A 66 -30.90 40.25 -19.55
C ASN A 66 -30.94 39.53 -20.92
N GLN A 67 -30.19 38.43 -21.08
CA GLN A 67 -30.07 37.66 -22.31
C GLN A 67 -30.51 36.20 -22.11
N PRO A 68 -31.80 35.92 -21.85
CA PRO A 68 -32.26 34.57 -21.47
C PRO A 68 -32.05 33.50 -22.56
N SER A 69 -31.93 33.91 -23.82
CA SER A 69 -31.64 33.01 -24.95
C SER A 69 -30.15 32.67 -25.09
N ASN A 70 -29.26 33.34 -24.35
CA ASN A 70 -27.81 33.06 -24.37
C ASN A 70 -27.52 31.77 -23.59
N PRO A 71 -26.81 30.78 -24.17
CA PRO A 71 -26.51 29.51 -23.48
C PRO A 71 -25.70 29.71 -22.20
N LEU A 72 -24.84 30.74 -22.12
CA LEU A 72 -24.11 31.06 -20.90
C LEU A 72 -25.02 31.63 -19.80
N ALA A 73 -26.02 32.44 -20.18
CA ALA A 73 -27.01 32.95 -19.22
C ALA A 73 -27.86 31.81 -18.65
N GLN A 74 -28.16 30.79 -19.45
CA GLN A 74 -28.89 29.60 -19.00
C GLN A 74 -28.05 28.76 -18.04
N LEU A 75 -26.77 28.56 -18.33
CA LEU A 75 -25.84 27.81 -17.48
C LEU A 75 -25.61 28.49 -16.12
N LEU A 76 -25.43 29.81 -16.13
CA LEU A 76 -25.06 30.59 -14.94
C LEU A 76 -26.27 31.07 -14.13
N ARG A 77 -27.49 30.81 -14.59
CA ARG A 77 -28.74 31.49 -14.18
C ARG A 77 -28.87 31.69 -12.66
N SER A 78 -28.77 30.64 -11.86
CA SER A 78 -28.88 30.74 -10.39
C SER A 78 -27.71 31.50 -9.78
N GLY A 79 -26.50 31.31 -10.32
CA GLY A 79 -25.29 31.99 -9.86
C GLY A 79 -25.33 33.49 -10.13
N LEU A 80 -25.96 33.95 -11.21
CA LEU A 80 -26.11 35.39 -11.50
C LEU A 80 -26.93 36.14 -10.44
N GLU A 81 -27.73 35.43 -9.64
CA GLU A 81 -28.53 36.02 -8.57
C GLU A 81 -27.93 35.74 -7.19
N GLU A 82 -27.45 34.53 -6.96
CA GLU A 82 -27.11 34.04 -5.63
C GLU A 82 -25.61 34.11 -5.30
N SER A 83 -24.72 34.11 -6.31
CA SER A 83 -23.27 34.00 -6.10
C SER A 83 -22.74 35.09 -5.16
N SER A 84 -23.18 36.34 -5.35
CA SER A 84 -22.75 37.46 -4.51
C SER A 84 -23.06 37.26 -3.04
N ARG A 85 -24.23 36.69 -2.72
CA ARG A 85 -24.65 36.38 -1.35
C ARG A 85 -23.75 35.31 -0.74
N TYR A 86 -23.63 34.16 -1.41
CA TYR A 86 -22.89 33.02 -0.87
C TYR A 86 -21.38 33.27 -0.76
N LEU A 87 -20.79 34.01 -1.69
CA LEU A 87 -19.37 34.39 -1.63
C LEU A 87 -19.10 35.39 -0.49
N THR A 88 -20.02 36.33 -0.27
CA THR A 88 -19.91 37.29 0.84
C THR A 88 -20.07 36.60 2.19
N GLU A 89 -21.02 35.67 2.30
CA GLU A 89 -21.20 34.82 3.47
C GLU A 89 -19.93 34.02 3.77
N ALA A 90 -19.41 33.27 2.79
CA ALA A 90 -18.18 32.49 2.94
C ALA A 90 -17.00 33.34 3.42
N ARG A 91 -16.82 34.53 2.83
CA ARG A 91 -15.78 35.47 3.26
C ARG A 91 -15.96 35.91 4.71
N LEU A 92 -17.18 36.28 5.11
CA LEU A 92 -17.43 36.78 6.47
C LEU A 92 -17.18 35.69 7.52
N GLU A 93 -17.65 34.47 7.28
CA GLU A 93 -17.48 33.36 8.20
C GLU A 93 -16.00 32.91 8.29
N LEU A 94 -15.28 32.87 7.16
CA LEU A 94 -13.88 32.43 7.13
C LEU A 94 -12.89 33.49 7.63
N LEU A 95 -13.25 34.77 7.62
CA LEU A 95 -12.39 35.83 8.19
C LEU A 95 -12.58 35.98 9.71
N ASP A 96 -13.68 35.49 10.28
CA ASP A 96 -13.90 35.42 11.72
C ASP A 96 -13.15 34.21 12.30
N LEU A 97 -12.12 34.46 13.12
CA LEU A 97 -11.25 33.40 13.63
C LEU A 97 -11.99 32.37 14.49
N ASP A 98 -12.94 32.80 15.31
CA ASP A 98 -13.65 31.88 16.21
C ASP A 98 -14.59 30.97 15.42
N ARG A 99 -15.28 31.53 14.42
CA ARG A 99 -16.17 30.76 13.56
C ARG A 99 -15.41 29.82 12.64
N ARG A 100 -14.30 30.31 12.08
CA ARG A 100 -13.39 29.49 11.28
C ARG A 100 -12.85 28.31 12.07
N ARG A 101 -12.44 28.52 13.33
CA ARG A 101 -12.00 27.42 14.20
C ARG A 101 -13.08 26.35 14.36
N VAL A 102 -14.33 26.76 14.63
CA VAL A 102 -15.45 25.81 14.77
C VAL A 102 -15.67 25.04 13.46
N LEU A 103 -15.64 25.72 12.32
CA LEU A 103 -15.75 25.06 11.01
C LEU A 103 -14.60 24.07 10.78
N ASP A 104 -13.36 24.45 11.09
CA ASP A 104 -12.19 23.58 10.93
C ASP A 104 -12.28 22.33 11.81
N GLU A 105 -12.77 22.47 13.05
CA GLU A 105 -13.05 21.35 13.95
C GLU A 105 -14.15 20.44 13.40
N GLU A 106 -15.24 21.00 12.87
CA GLU A 106 -16.32 20.23 12.23
C GLU A 106 -15.84 19.48 11.00
N LEU A 107 -15.03 20.10 10.14
CA LEU A 107 -14.44 19.44 8.97
C LEU A 107 -13.50 18.32 9.40
N ALA A 108 -12.62 18.56 10.37
CA ALA A 108 -11.71 17.55 10.89
C ALA A 108 -12.47 16.35 11.47
N ALA A 109 -13.58 16.59 12.18
CA ALA A 109 -14.44 15.53 12.70
C ALA A 109 -15.09 14.71 11.57
N GLN A 110 -15.59 15.37 10.52
CA GLN A 110 -16.18 14.69 9.36
C GLN A 110 -15.14 13.86 8.60
N ASP A 111 -13.92 14.37 8.41
CA ASP A 111 -12.83 13.65 7.76
C ASP A 111 -12.40 12.44 8.59
N HIS A 112 -12.32 12.58 9.91
CA HIS A 112 -12.03 11.47 10.82
C HIS A 112 -13.13 10.41 10.77
N GLU A 113 -14.41 10.78 10.80
CA GLU A 113 -15.53 9.85 10.66
C GLU A 113 -15.53 9.15 9.29
N ALA A 114 -15.23 9.88 8.22
CA ALA A 114 -15.07 9.32 6.89
C ALA A 114 -13.90 8.32 6.82
N ALA A 115 -12.77 8.63 7.48
CA ALA A 115 -11.64 7.72 7.56
C ALA A 115 -11.99 6.45 8.34
N ALA A 116 -12.64 6.58 9.50
CA ALA A 116 -13.07 5.46 10.34
C ALA A 116 -14.10 4.57 9.62
N THR A 117 -15.07 5.17 8.93
CA THR A 117 -16.08 4.40 8.18
C THR A 117 -15.46 3.64 7.02
N GLU A 118 -14.53 4.25 6.28
CA GLU A 118 -13.81 3.54 5.24
C GLU A 118 -12.88 2.45 5.81
N PHE A 119 -12.16 2.70 6.90
CA PHE A 119 -11.37 1.69 7.60
C PHE A 119 -12.23 0.48 7.98
N ARG A 120 -13.42 0.72 8.53
CA ARG A 120 -14.37 -0.34 8.88
C ARG A 120 -14.79 -1.18 7.67
N LYS A 121 -15.01 -0.57 6.50
CA LYS A 121 -15.33 -1.33 5.27
C LYS A 121 -14.20 -2.28 4.85
N TYR A 122 -12.95 -1.80 4.90
CA TYR A 122 -11.78 -2.63 4.58
C TYR A 122 -11.59 -3.74 5.60
N LEU A 123 -11.86 -3.41 6.86
CA LEU A 123 -11.78 -4.36 7.94
C LEU A 123 -12.84 -5.47 7.82
N ASP A 124 -14.09 -5.12 7.53
CA ASP A 124 -15.17 -6.08 7.31
C ASP A 124 -14.81 -7.05 6.17
N PHE A 125 -14.15 -6.55 5.13
CA PHE A 125 -13.65 -7.38 4.03
C PHE A 125 -12.53 -8.32 4.47
N ALA A 126 -11.53 -7.83 5.21
CA ALA A 126 -10.41 -8.65 5.69
C ALA A 126 -10.88 -9.76 6.64
N VAL A 127 -11.88 -9.46 7.46
CA VAL A 127 -12.45 -10.37 8.46
C VAL A 127 -13.43 -11.38 7.85
N ALA A 128 -13.97 -11.13 6.64
CA ALA A 128 -14.95 -12.00 5.98
C ALA A 128 -14.44 -13.43 5.72
N SER A 129 -13.12 -13.62 5.61
CA SER A 129 -12.48 -14.93 5.45
C SER A 129 -12.49 -15.79 6.73
N GLY A 130 -12.79 -15.17 7.88
CA GLY A 130 -12.75 -15.80 9.21
C GLY A 130 -11.36 -15.84 9.86
N VAL A 131 -10.30 -15.45 9.14
CA VAL A 131 -8.93 -15.38 9.67
C VAL A 131 -8.29 -14.06 9.24
N LEU A 132 -7.86 -13.25 10.20
CA LEU A 132 -7.13 -12.00 9.93
C LEU A 132 -5.63 -12.27 9.96
N THR A 133 -4.99 -12.40 8.80
CA THR A 133 -3.54 -12.69 8.73
C THR A 133 -2.69 -11.51 9.20
N ALA A 134 -1.44 -11.79 9.59
CA ALA A 134 -0.50 -10.75 10.03
C ALA A 134 -0.22 -9.70 8.92
N ASP A 135 -0.18 -10.13 7.67
CA ASP A 135 0.02 -9.23 6.53
C ASP A 135 -1.21 -8.34 6.27
N GLU A 136 -2.42 -8.88 6.43
CA GLU A 136 -3.67 -8.11 6.34
C GLU A 136 -3.79 -7.11 7.50
N GLU A 137 -3.46 -7.50 8.72
CA GLU A 137 -3.44 -6.60 9.89
C GLU A 137 -2.42 -5.48 9.69
N LYS A 138 -1.21 -5.78 9.20
CA LYS A 138 -0.21 -4.77 8.86
C LYS A 138 -0.69 -3.82 7.76
N ASN A 139 -1.36 -4.35 6.73
CA ASN A 139 -1.92 -3.53 5.65
C ASN A 139 -3.07 -2.64 6.15
N LEU A 140 -3.93 -3.14 7.04
CA LEU A 140 -4.99 -2.35 7.69
C LEU A 140 -4.41 -1.22 8.51
N LEU A 141 -3.42 -1.49 9.36
CA LEU A 141 -2.75 -0.47 10.17
C LEU A 141 -2.10 0.61 9.31
N ARG A 142 -1.41 0.23 8.22
CA ARG A 142 -0.87 1.21 7.26
C ARG A 142 -1.99 2.04 6.63
N PHE A 143 -3.07 1.39 6.20
CA PHE A 143 -4.19 2.05 5.55
C PHE A 143 -4.90 3.08 6.45
N GLY A 144 -5.12 2.77 7.73
CA GLY A 144 -5.70 3.73 8.66
C GLY A 144 -4.72 4.83 9.06
N ALA A 145 -3.42 4.54 9.19
CA ALA A 145 -2.39 5.54 9.46
C ALA A 145 -2.28 6.59 8.33
N GLU A 146 -2.37 6.16 7.07
CA GLU A 146 -2.42 7.07 5.89
C GLU A 146 -3.63 8.02 5.91
N ARG A 147 -4.65 7.73 6.74
CA ARG A 147 -5.87 8.54 6.90
C ARG A 147 -5.99 9.19 8.27
N ALA A 148 -4.86 9.32 8.98
CA ALA A 148 -4.77 9.96 10.28
C ALA A 148 -5.62 9.31 11.39
N LEU A 149 -5.91 8.01 11.28
CA LEU A 149 -6.42 7.23 12.42
C LEU A 149 -5.24 6.86 13.34
N THR A 150 -5.46 6.92 14.64
CA THR A 150 -4.43 6.53 15.61
C THR A 150 -4.32 5.01 15.72
N GLU A 151 -3.15 4.51 16.09
CA GLU A 151 -2.93 3.07 16.28
C GLU A 151 -3.89 2.48 17.32
N ALA A 152 -4.10 3.18 18.45
CA ALA A 152 -5.01 2.74 19.50
C ALA A 152 -6.46 2.62 19.00
N GLU A 153 -6.93 3.57 18.20
CA GLU A 153 -8.27 3.51 17.59
C GLU A 153 -8.38 2.35 16.61
N MET A 154 -7.39 2.17 15.72
CA MET A 154 -7.37 1.06 14.77
C MET A 154 -7.36 -0.29 15.48
N SER A 155 -6.51 -0.47 16.49
CA SER A 155 -6.45 -1.70 17.29
C SER A 155 -7.79 -2.00 17.98
N SER A 156 -8.41 -0.99 18.58
CA SER A 156 -9.73 -1.10 19.20
C SER A 156 -10.80 -1.54 18.18
N MET A 157 -10.83 -0.92 17.00
CA MET A 157 -11.75 -1.29 15.92
C MET A 157 -11.52 -2.71 15.40
N ILE A 158 -10.25 -3.16 15.32
CA ILE A 158 -9.90 -4.52 14.93
C ILE A 158 -10.37 -5.54 15.97
N GLU A 159 -10.08 -5.29 17.26
CA GLU A 159 -10.52 -6.17 18.33
C GLU A 159 -12.03 -6.30 18.40
N GLU A 160 -12.74 -5.17 18.29
CA GLU A 160 -14.20 -5.14 18.29
C GLU A 160 -14.76 -5.98 17.13
N ALA A 161 -14.20 -5.85 15.94
CA ALA A 161 -14.70 -6.56 14.77
C ALA A 161 -14.32 -8.05 14.76
N LEU A 162 -13.15 -8.43 15.28
CA LEU A 162 -12.80 -9.84 15.51
C LEU A 162 -13.77 -10.47 16.51
N HIS A 163 -14.12 -9.75 17.58
CA HIS A 163 -15.10 -10.21 18.55
C HIS A 163 -16.51 -10.36 17.94
N GLN A 164 -16.94 -9.41 17.09
CA GLN A 164 -18.27 -9.45 16.48
C GLN A 164 -18.41 -10.51 15.37
N SER A 165 -17.37 -10.69 14.56
CA SER A 165 -17.36 -11.66 13.44
C SER A 165 -17.03 -13.08 13.86
N GLY A 166 -16.39 -13.26 15.02
CA GLY A 166 -15.81 -14.53 15.46
C GLY A 166 -14.55 -14.92 14.69
N ALA A 167 -13.99 -14.02 13.87
CA ALA A 167 -12.74 -14.26 13.17
C ALA A 167 -11.56 -14.31 14.15
N GLN A 168 -10.56 -15.11 13.79
CA GLN A 168 -9.39 -15.32 14.64
C GLN A 168 -8.18 -14.71 13.95
N ARG A 169 -7.32 -14.03 14.72
CA ARG A 169 -5.92 -13.90 14.30
C ARG A 169 -5.36 -15.32 14.19
N PRO A 170 -4.51 -15.62 13.20
CA PRO A 170 -3.86 -16.91 13.15
C PRO A 170 -3.13 -17.09 14.48
N THR A 171 -3.68 -17.98 15.30
CA THR A 171 -2.95 -18.55 16.41
C THR A 171 -1.66 -19.05 15.78
N ALA A 172 -0.51 -18.51 16.20
CA ALA A 172 0.77 -19.15 15.94
C ALA A 172 0.54 -20.66 16.14
N PRO A 173 0.86 -21.50 15.14
CA PRO A 173 0.30 -22.83 15.02
C PRO A 173 0.29 -23.48 16.40
N PRO A 174 -0.89 -23.88 16.92
CA PRO A 174 -0.87 -24.70 18.12
C PRO A 174 0.05 -25.84 17.77
N LEU A 175 1.06 -26.09 18.60
CA LEU A 175 1.74 -27.38 18.61
C LEU A 175 0.61 -28.39 18.73
N VAL A 176 0.18 -28.93 17.58
CA VAL A 176 -0.85 -29.94 17.54
C VAL A 176 -0.20 -31.05 18.33
N ALA A 177 -0.69 -31.27 19.54
CA ALA A 177 -0.40 -32.44 20.32
C ALA A 177 -0.97 -33.60 19.51
N THR A 178 -0.22 -34.03 18.50
CA THR A 178 -0.33 -35.37 17.96
C THR A 178 -0.08 -36.27 19.14
N ASN A 179 -1.15 -36.88 19.64
CA ASN A 179 -1.10 -38.01 20.54
C ASN A 179 -0.30 -39.12 19.85
N ILE A 180 1.03 -39.02 19.93
CA ILE A 180 1.93 -40.14 19.78
C ILE A 180 2.22 -40.57 21.20
N ALA A 181 1.79 -41.80 21.45
CA ALA A 181 1.98 -42.53 22.68
C ALA A 181 3.34 -42.25 23.34
N GLU A 182 3.25 -41.88 24.62
CA GLU A 182 4.10 -42.40 25.70
C GLU A 182 5.49 -42.87 25.26
N ALA A 183 6.41 -41.90 25.14
CA ALA A 183 7.81 -42.12 25.42
C ALA A 183 8.20 -41.15 26.55
N PRO A 184 8.93 -41.62 27.57
CA PRO A 184 9.01 -40.92 28.84
C PRO A 184 9.75 -39.60 28.67
N ALA A 185 9.27 -38.60 29.41
CA ALA A 185 10.00 -37.39 29.72
C ALA A 185 11.44 -37.75 30.11
N LYS A 186 12.38 -37.49 29.20
CA LYS A 186 13.76 -37.20 29.56
C LYS A 186 13.83 -35.69 29.65
N THR A 187 13.78 -35.22 30.88
CA THR A 187 14.55 -34.05 31.30
C THR A 187 16.00 -34.25 30.85
N SER A 188 16.34 -33.80 29.65
CA SER A 188 17.72 -33.51 29.31
C SER A 188 17.89 -32.03 29.57
N SER A 189 18.66 -31.72 30.60
CA SER A 189 19.56 -30.57 30.59
C SER A 189 20.19 -30.52 29.20
N ALA A 190 19.62 -29.71 28.31
CA ALA A 190 20.08 -29.68 26.94
C ALA A 190 21.46 -29.05 26.97
N ASN A 191 22.46 -29.83 26.58
CA ASN A 191 23.82 -29.34 26.45
C ASN A 191 23.75 -28.17 25.45
N PRO A 192 24.19 -26.95 25.82
CA PRO A 192 24.07 -25.78 24.94
C PRO A 192 24.72 -26.03 23.56
N GLN A 193 25.76 -26.86 23.52
CA GLN A 193 26.39 -27.32 22.28
C GLN A 193 25.46 -28.17 21.39
N GLU A 194 24.66 -29.06 21.99
CA GLU A 194 23.71 -29.91 21.25
C GLU A 194 22.52 -29.10 20.71
N GLU A 195 22.05 -28.10 21.47
CA GLU A 195 21.01 -27.19 20.99
C GLU A 195 21.50 -26.33 19.84
N PHE A 196 22.73 -25.82 19.93
CA PHE A 196 23.37 -25.05 18.87
C PHE A 196 23.57 -25.88 17.59
N LEU A 197 24.07 -27.12 17.71
CA LEU A 197 24.19 -28.05 16.57
C LEU A 197 22.84 -28.43 15.96
N ASN A 198 21.78 -28.53 16.77
CA ASN A 198 20.43 -28.73 16.25
C ASN A 198 19.95 -27.50 15.47
N LEU A 199 20.27 -26.29 15.93
CA LEU A 199 19.96 -25.04 15.22
C LEU A 199 20.67 -24.98 13.85
N LEU A 200 21.96 -25.33 13.81
CA LEU A 200 22.74 -25.41 12.58
C LEU A 200 22.15 -26.43 11.60
N ARG A 201 21.77 -27.62 12.06
CA ARG A 201 21.11 -28.64 11.23
C ARG A 201 19.76 -28.20 10.68
N LEU A 202 18.98 -27.43 11.45
CA LEU A 202 17.69 -26.91 10.98
C LEU A 202 17.86 -25.84 9.90
N SER A 203 18.98 -25.10 9.92
CA SER A 203 19.28 -24.07 8.93
C SER A 203 19.69 -24.63 7.56
N ASN A 204 20.04 -25.93 7.48
CA ASN A 204 20.51 -26.60 6.25
C ASN A 204 21.57 -25.79 5.48
N LEU A 205 22.48 -25.13 6.21
CA LEU A 205 23.57 -24.39 5.60
C LEU A 205 24.59 -25.34 4.97
N ASP A 206 25.02 -24.97 3.77
CA ASP A 206 26.10 -25.60 3.01
C ASP A 206 27.32 -24.66 2.97
N SER A 207 28.54 -25.21 2.86
CA SER A 207 29.80 -24.46 2.89
C SER A 207 29.87 -23.37 1.82
N PHE A 208 29.23 -23.60 0.67
CA PHE A 208 29.15 -22.64 -0.43
C PHE A 208 28.12 -21.52 -0.21
N SER A 209 27.22 -21.67 0.75
CA SER A 209 26.10 -20.76 1.01
C SER A 209 26.26 -19.88 2.24
N ILE A 210 27.20 -20.22 3.14
CA ILE A 210 27.41 -19.47 4.37
C ILE A 210 28.20 -18.19 4.09
N SER A 211 27.61 -17.04 4.40
CA SER A 211 28.31 -15.75 4.42
C SER A 211 28.84 -15.42 5.82
N ASP A 212 29.76 -14.47 5.90
CA ASP A 212 30.31 -13.96 7.16
C ASP A 212 29.20 -13.43 8.09
N ASP A 213 28.27 -12.65 7.55
CA ASP A 213 27.08 -12.15 8.30
C ASP A 213 26.23 -13.30 8.88
N HIS A 214 26.13 -14.44 8.18
CA HIS A 214 25.44 -15.61 8.70
C HIS A 214 26.22 -16.26 9.84
N ARG A 215 27.54 -16.39 9.71
CA ARG A 215 28.42 -16.90 10.80
C ARG A 215 28.25 -16.08 12.06
N ASP A 216 28.32 -14.75 11.96
CA ASP A 216 28.13 -13.82 13.08
C ASP A 216 26.76 -14.02 13.75
N THR A 217 25.70 -14.18 12.96
CA THR A 217 24.36 -14.44 13.50
C THR A 217 24.29 -15.74 14.29
N PHE A 218 24.98 -16.80 13.85
CA PHE A 218 25.03 -18.06 14.60
C PHE A 218 25.89 -17.94 15.86
N ILE A 219 26.99 -17.20 15.81
CA ILE A 219 27.84 -16.93 16.98
C ILE A 219 27.03 -16.17 18.05
N ASP A 220 26.30 -15.12 17.66
CA ASP A 220 25.40 -14.39 18.57
C ASP A 220 24.32 -15.30 19.18
N MET A 221 23.76 -16.23 18.39
CA MET A 221 22.80 -17.21 18.90
C MET A 221 23.45 -18.23 19.86
N ALA A 222 24.69 -18.62 19.61
CA ALA A 222 25.46 -19.50 20.49
C ALA A 222 25.80 -18.82 21.83
N GLU A 223 26.17 -17.54 21.81
CA GLU A 223 26.38 -16.75 23.01
C GLU A 223 25.10 -16.69 23.88
N ASN A 224 23.93 -16.55 23.25
CA ASN A 224 22.64 -16.58 23.96
C ASN A 224 22.33 -17.95 24.59
N LEU A 225 22.91 -19.03 24.06
CA LEU A 225 22.85 -20.38 24.65
C LEU A 225 23.93 -20.59 25.72
N GLY A 226 24.83 -19.62 25.92
CA GLY A 226 25.91 -19.66 26.90
C GLY A 226 27.18 -20.35 26.41
N LEU A 227 27.38 -20.45 25.09
CA LEU A 227 28.62 -20.93 24.48
C LEU A 227 29.62 -19.79 24.32
N ASP A 228 30.91 -20.10 24.46
CA ASP A 228 31.96 -19.16 24.12
C ASP A 228 32.02 -18.94 22.60
N PRO A 229 32.26 -17.71 22.11
CA PRO A 229 32.28 -17.42 20.67
C PRO A 229 33.30 -18.25 19.89
N GLY A 230 34.46 -18.55 20.48
CA GLY A 230 35.46 -19.39 19.85
C GLY A 230 35.01 -20.85 19.74
N GLU A 231 34.33 -21.36 20.78
CA GLU A 231 33.75 -22.70 20.75
C GLU A 231 32.59 -22.80 19.73
N ALA A 232 31.82 -21.72 19.56
CA ALA A 232 30.74 -21.65 18.58
C ALA A 232 31.29 -21.64 17.14
N GLU A 233 32.36 -20.91 16.88
CA GLU A 233 33.05 -20.88 15.59
C GLU A 233 33.57 -22.28 15.20
N ASP A 234 34.25 -22.97 16.12
CA ASP A 234 34.74 -24.34 15.92
C ASP A 234 33.60 -25.33 15.58
N LEU A 235 32.42 -25.16 16.20
CA LEU A 235 31.25 -26.01 15.95
C LEU A 235 30.57 -25.72 14.61
N VAL A 236 30.59 -24.46 14.15
CA VAL A 236 30.11 -24.08 12.82
C VAL A 236 31.02 -24.68 11.76
N ASP A 237 32.33 -24.57 11.92
CA ASP A 237 33.29 -25.15 10.98
C ASP A 237 33.17 -26.68 10.92
N LEU A 238 33.06 -27.35 12.08
CA LEU A 238 32.85 -28.80 12.15
C LEU A 238 31.55 -29.24 11.47
N TYR A 239 30.47 -28.47 11.62
CA TYR A 239 29.20 -28.76 10.97
C TYR A 239 29.27 -28.62 9.44
N LEU A 240 29.95 -27.60 8.95
CA LEU A 240 30.12 -27.38 7.51
C LEU A 240 31.01 -28.45 6.88
N GLU A 241 32.07 -28.87 7.57
CA GLU A 241 32.90 -30.00 7.15
C GLU A 241 32.06 -31.30 7.08
N GLU A 242 31.22 -31.58 8.09
CA GLU A 242 30.32 -32.76 8.09
C GLU A 242 29.25 -32.67 6.98
N ALA A 243 28.75 -31.48 6.69
CA ALA A 243 27.78 -31.24 5.62
C ALA A 243 28.40 -31.48 4.23
N ASP A 244 29.62 -30.99 4.01
CA ASP A 244 30.39 -31.21 2.80
C ASP A 244 30.72 -32.69 2.60
N GLU A 245 31.19 -33.39 3.64
CA GLU A 245 31.48 -34.82 3.58
C GLU A 245 30.24 -35.65 3.21
N LYS A 246 29.06 -35.29 3.72
CA LYS A 246 27.78 -35.93 3.36
C LYS A 246 27.36 -35.62 1.92
N ALA A 247 27.62 -34.42 1.44
CA ALA A 247 27.37 -34.03 0.04
C ALA A 247 28.29 -34.78 -0.93
N PHE A 248 29.56 -35.02 -0.55
CA PHE A 248 30.51 -35.80 -1.34
C PHE A 248 30.28 -37.33 -1.28
N ALA A 249 29.72 -37.85 -0.18
CA ALA A 249 29.42 -39.28 -0.02
C ALA A 249 28.23 -39.78 -0.87
N ASN A 250 27.37 -38.87 -1.38
CA ASN A 250 26.24 -39.20 -2.27
C ASN A 250 26.29 -38.36 -3.55
N PRO A 251 27.02 -38.80 -4.61
CA PRO A 251 27.00 -38.10 -5.88
C PRO A 251 25.65 -38.30 -6.59
N PRO A 252 24.91 -37.23 -6.97
CA PRO A 252 23.81 -37.35 -7.90
C PRO A 252 24.38 -37.43 -9.32
N GLY A 253 24.39 -38.62 -9.91
CA GLY A 253 24.81 -38.77 -11.31
C GLY A 253 24.49 -40.12 -11.94
N ALA A 254 23.33 -40.24 -12.59
CA ALA A 254 23.14 -41.16 -13.72
C ALA A 254 22.02 -40.66 -14.64
N THR A 255 22.42 -40.07 -15.77
CA THR A 255 21.56 -39.73 -16.92
C THR A 255 21.15 -41.00 -17.70
N PRO A 256 20.23 -40.89 -18.67
CA PRO A 256 20.71 -41.20 -20.02
C PRO A 256 20.34 -40.15 -21.10
N ARG A 257 21.34 -39.95 -21.96
CA ARG A 257 21.41 -39.17 -23.20
C ARG A 257 20.36 -39.54 -24.25
N VAL A 258 20.01 -38.57 -25.09
CA VAL A 258 19.68 -38.80 -26.52
C VAL A 258 20.40 -37.75 -27.38
N ASP A 259 21.06 -38.26 -28.43
CA ASP A 259 21.94 -37.59 -29.39
C ASP A 259 21.27 -36.60 -30.35
N GLY A 260 22.05 -35.63 -30.88
CA GLY A 260 21.55 -34.72 -31.91
C GLY A 260 22.48 -33.63 -32.51
N LYS A 261 23.72 -33.97 -32.90
CA LYS A 261 24.49 -33.44 -34.07
C LYS A 261 25.03 -31.98 -34.13
N SER A 262 26.36 -31.91 -34.33
CA SER A 262 27.26 -30.75 -34.53
C SER A 262 27.10 -29.94 -35.83
N VAL A 263 27.64 -28.70 -35.88
CA VAL A 263 28.93 -28.35 -36.54
C VAL A 263 29.28 -26.83 -36.43
N ALA A 264 30.53 -26.58 -36.01
CA ALA A 264 31.53 -25.52 -36.30
C ALA A 264 31.32 -24.01 -36.02
N ALA A 265 32.34 -23.43 -35.37
CA ALA A 265 32.71 -22.00 -35.30
C ALA A 265 33.69 -21.61 -36.44
N PRO A 266 33.93 -20.31 -36.70
CA PRO A 266 34.96 -19.54 -35.96
C PRO A 266 34.60 -18.06 -35.64
N ALA A 267 35.30 -17.48 -34.64
CA ALA A 267 35.27 -16.07 -34.18
C ALA A 267 36.20 -15.15 -35.05
N PRO A 268 36.43 -13.82 -34.78
CA PRO A 268 36.00 -12.89 -33.70
C PRO A 268 35.46 -11.51 -34.25
N VAL A 269 34.97 -10.47 -33.55
CA VAL A 269 35.54 -9.52 -32.54
C VAL A 269 34.41 -8.53 -32.07
N GLU A 270 34.43 -8.08 -30.80
CA GLU A 270 33.83 -6.90 -30.11
C GLU A 270 32.48 -6.24 -30.55
N GLU A 271 31.55 -6.07 -29.59
CA GLU A 271 31.13 -4.75 -29.02
C GLU A 271 29.70 -4.78 -28.39
N LYS A 272 29.61 -4.36 -27.11
CA LYS A 272 28.47 -3.83 -26.32
C LYS A 272 27.12 -4.58 -26.20
N SER A 273 26.73 -4.72 -24.94
CA SER A 273 25.46 -5.19 -24.37
C SER A 273 24.19 -4.62 -25.00
N SER A 274 23.21 -5.49 -25.27
CA SER A 274 21.79 -5.16 -25.49
C SER A 274 20.93 -6.24 -24.82
N PRO A 275 19.80 -5.89 -24.17
CA PRO A 275 19.03 -6.81 -23.33
C PRO A 275 18.25 -7.86 -24.13
N GLU A 276 18.07 -9.03 -23.52
CA GLU A 276 17.43 -10.22 -24.06
C GLU A 276 15.99 -9.95 -24.51
N LYS A 277 15.71 -10.31 -25.76
CA LYS A 277 14.37 -10.28 -26.35
C LYS A 277 13.60 -11.49 -25.84
N ILE A 278 12.75 -11.29 -24.83
CA ILE A 278 11.87 -12.34 -24.28
C ILE A 278 10.95 -12.84 -25.41
N GLU A 279 11.17 -14.08 -25.86
CA GLU A 279 10.29 -14.79 -26.79
C GLU A 279 8.94 -15.08 -26.10
N ARG A 280 7.90 -14.33 -26.45
CA ARG A 280 6.54 -14.52 -25.92
C ARG A 280 5.86 -15.72 -26.59
N ASN A 281 5.94 -16.88 -25.96
CA ASN A 281 5.16 -18.05 -26.37
C ASN A 281 3.71 -17.95 -25.84
N ALA A 282 2.80 -17.53 -26.72
CA ALA A 282 1.39 -17.32 -26.39
C ALA A 282 0.67 -18.58 -25.89
N ASP A 283 1.11 -19.78 -26.29
CA ASP A 283 0.45 -21.04 -25.90
C ASP A 283 0.83 -21.48 -24.49
N LEU A 284 2.01 -21.05 -24.01
CA LEU A 284 2.49 -21.32 -22.66
C LEU A 284 1.81 -20.38 -21.63
N GLU A 285 1.61 -19.11 -22.01
CA GLU A 285 0.80 -18.13 -21.26
C GLU A 285 -0.67 -18.58 -21.13
N ARG A 286 -1.27 -19.08 -22.22
CA ARG A 286 -2.65 -19.62 -22.23
C ARG A 286 -2.83 -20.82 -21.31
N SER A 287 -1.79 -21.64 -21.16
CA SER A 287 -1.80 -22.81 -20.26
C SER A 287 -1.71 -22.41 -18.79
N ARG A 288 -1.09 -21.26 -18.47
CA ARG A 288 -0.98 -20.73 -17.10
C ARG A 288 -2.23 -19.98 -16.64
N PHE A 289 -2.93 -19.30 -17.55
CA PHE A 289 -4.10 -18.46 -17.23
C PHE A 289 -5.32 -18.80 -18.09
N GLY A 290 -5.84 -20.03 -17.95
CA GLY A 290 -6.88 -20.57 -18.83
C GLY A 290 -8.26 -19.90 -18.81
N ASN A 291 -8.51 -18.91 -17.94
CA ASN A 291 -9.87 -18.42 -17.65
C ASN A 291 -10.09 -16.91 -17.79
N PHE A 292 -9.13 -16.16 -18.33
CA PHE A 292 -9.29 -14.70 -18.46
C PHE A 292 -9.95 -14.32 -19.79
N THR A 293 -11.23 -13.97 -19.73
CA THR A 293 -11.99 -13.39 -20.85
C THR A 293 -12.43 -11.98 -20.51
N ASN A 294 -12.33 -11.05 -21.46
CA ASN A 294 -12.86 -9.70 -21.28
C ASN A 294 -14.40 -9.71 -21.38
N THR A 295 -15.02 -8.57 -21.07
CA THR A 295 -16.49 -8.38 -21.13
C THR A 295 -17.11 -8.58 -22.51
N LEU A 296 -16.30 -8.74 -23.56
CA LEU A 296 -16.70 -9.01 -24.93
C LEU A 296 -16.43 -10.49 -25.34
N GLY A 297 -16.04 -11.34 -24.40
CA GLY A 297 -15.77 -12.77 -24.63
C GLY A 297 -14.41 -13.07 -25.29
N GLY A 298 -13.53 -12.07 -25.43
CA GLY A 298 -12.18 -12.25 -25.97
C GLY A 298 -11.20 -12.74 -24.91
N MET A 299 -10.39 -13.74 -25.23
CA MET A 299 -9.33 -14.25 -24.34
C MET A 299 -8.23 -13.20 -24.15
N MET A 300 -7.83 -12.98 -22.90
CA MET A 300 -6.81 -12.00 -22.51
C MET A 300 -5.51 -12.71 -22.15
N ILE A 301 -4.37 -12.09 -22.48
CA ILE A 301 -3.03 -12.53 -22.07
C ILE A 301 -2.50 -11.59 -20.99
N PHE A 302 -1.79 -12.12 -20.00
CA PHE A 302 -1.16 -11.29 -18.98
C PHE A 302 0.10 -10.65 -19.57
N VAL A 303 0.19 -9.32 -19.49
CA VAL A 303 1.41 -8.60 -19.84
C VAL A 303 1.92 -7.96 -18.55
N PRO A 304 3.04 -8.46 -17.98
CA PRO A 304 3.66 -7.83 -16.83
C PRO A 304 3.99 -6.37 -17.19
N SER A 305 3.48 -5.42 -16.41
CA SER A 305 3.86 -4.01 -16.56
C SER A 305 5.14 -3.78 -15.77
N GLY A 306 6.26 -3.74 -16.48
CA GLY A 306 7.57 -3.50 -15.91
C GLY A 306 8.60 -3.27 -17.00
N GLU A 307 8.62 -2.04 -17.53
CA GLU A 307 9.81 -1.26 -17.93
C GLU A 307 9.41 0.22 -18.02
#